data_AF-A0A497S3U8-F1
#
_entry.id   AF-A0A497S3U8-F1
#
_cell.length_a   1.000
_cell.length_b   1.000
_cell.length_c   1.000
_cell.angle_alpha   90.00
_cell.angle_beta   90.00
_cell.angle_gamma   90.00
#
_symmetry.space_group_name_H-M   'P 1'
#
loop_
_entity.id
_entity.type
_entity.pdbx_description
1 polymer ?
#
loop_
_entity_poly.entity_id
_entity_poly.type
_entity_poly.pdbx_seq_one_letter_code
_entity_poly.pdbx_strand_id
1 'polypeptide(L)'
;MALFAGIRLEIGNLFKLLNPSKANEFFEKMEVRPVGYVFNYLIVSSLFLFAGYSLNIYYKAGFEAEIKCPLIASIESAFITCITLVLSTIISGFIMSLFGKGLVGRDMEADEAVSIIGYPMIFILISGIFRAHIMTIILHYVFIAYSMYLLYTAISARFGFERALVHFIFLLIIISLVVMILFWMGTSFINFLVWIGLPSIGIPLSRIPPWCH
;
A
#
# COMPACT_ATOMS: atom_id res chain seq x y z
N MET A 1 26.63 13.34 1.28
CA MET A 1 27.06 12.08 0.62
C MET A 1 26.29 10.85 1.11
N ALA A 2 26.00 10.68 2.41
CA ALA A 2 25.27 9.51 2.93
C ALA A 2 23.82 9.36 2.39
N LEU A 3 23.07 10.46 2.24
CA LEU A 3 21.70 10.44 1.72
C LEU A 3 21.60 9.88 0.29
N PHE A 4 22.50 10.33 -0.61
CA PHE A 4 22.54 9.87 -2.00
C PHE A 4 22.95 8.40 -2.14
N ALA A 5 23.83 7.92 -1.26
CA ALA A 5 24.20 6.51 -1.22
C ALA A 5 23.01 5.62 -0.79
N GLY A 6 22.24 6.06 0.21
CA GLY A 6 21.02 5.37 0.64
C GLY A 6 19.94 5.31 -0.45
N ILE A 7 19.65 6.44 -1.10
CA ILE A 7 18.66 6.49 -2.21
C ILE A 7 19.10 5.58 -3.36
N ARG A 8 20.38 5.60 -3.74
CA ARG A 8 20.90 4.76 -4.81
C ARG A 8 20.77 3.27 -4.48
N LEU A 9 21.02 2.89 -3.22
CA LEU A 9 20.86 1.51 -2.76
C LEU A 9 19.41 1.06 -2.88
N GLU A 10 18.46 1.89 -2.43
CA GLU A 10 17.04 1.53 -2.45
C GLU A 10 16.44 1.49 -3.85
N ILE A 11 16.85 2.40 -4.74
CA ILE A 11 16.52 2.30 -6.16
C ILE A 11 17.07 0.99 -6.74
N GLY A 12 18.31 0.63 -6.41
CA GLY A 12 18.91 -0.65 -6.79
C GLY A 12 18.13 -1.85 -6.28
N ASN A 13 17.61 -1.79 -5.05
CA ASN A 13 16.74 -2.82 -4.48
C ASN A 13 15.42 -2.94 -5.23
N LEU A 14 14.78 -1.82 -5.58
CA LEU A 14 13.57 -1.83 -6.41
C LEU A 14 13.83 -2.45 -7.80
N PHE A 15 14.96 -2.14 -8.44
CA PHE A 15 15.33 -2.77 -9.72
C PHE A 15 15.57 -4.27 -9.60
N LYS A 16 16.15 -4.74 -8.49
CA LYS A 16 16.25 -6.18 -8.22
C LYS A 16 14.87 -6.81 -8.07
N LEU A 17 13.98 -6.15 -7.32
CA LEU A 17 12.62 -6.61 -7.10
C LEU A 17 11.75 -6.57 -8.36
N LEU A 18 12.04 -5.71 -9.34
CA LEU A 18 11.40 -5.72 -10.67
C LEU A 18 11.79 -6.93 -11.53
N ASN A 19 12.88 -7.62 -11.20
CA ASN A 19 13.31 -8.82 -11.90
C ASN A 19 12.85 -10.07 -11.11
N PRO A 20 11.85 -10.81 -11.60
CA PRO A 20 11.32 -11.98 -10.88
C PRO A 20 12.40 -13.02 -10.53
N SER A 21 13.42 -13.18 -11.37
CA SER A 21 14.53 -14.12 -11.11
C SER A 21 15.42 -13.74 -9.94
N LYS A 22 15.41 -12.46 -9.53
CA LYS A 22 16.22 -11.92 -8.42
C LYS A 22 15.39 -11.65 -7.17
N ALA A 23 14.06 -11.69 -7.26
CA ALA A 23 13.17 -11.37 -6.15
C ALA A 23 13.35 -12.35 -4.97
N ASN A 24 13.45 -13.65 -5.24
CA ASN A 24 13.65 -14.64 -4.17
C ASN A 24 15.00 -14.43 -3.44
N GLU A 25 16.10 -14.30 -4.21
CA GLU A 25 17.42 -14.03 -3.63
C GLU A 25 17.45 -12.73 -2.82
N PHE A 26 16.75 -11.69 -3.31
CA PHE A 26 16.61 -10.44 -2.56
C PHE A 26 15.97 -10.68 -1.19
N PHE A 27 14.82 -11.36 -1.13
CA PHE A 27 14.13 -11.58 0.14
C PHE A 27 14.87 -12.56 1.06
N GLU A 28 15.65 -13.49 0.54
CA GLU A 28 16.53 -14.36 1.34
C GLU A 28 17.65 -13.55 2.01
N LYS A 29 18.21 -12.56 1.31
CA LYS A 29 19.40 -11.80 1.75
C LYS A 29 19.10 -10.38 2.21
N MET A 30 17.83 -9.96 2.23
CA MET A 30 17.50 -8.57 2.54
C MET A 30 17.97 -8.21 3.94
N GLU A 31 18.59 -7.04 4.05
CA GLU A 31 18.90 -6.44 5.34
C GLU A 31 17.60 -6.03 6.04
N VAL A 32 17.46 -6.41 7.30
CA VAL A 32 16.34 -5.97 8.13
C VAL A 32 16.47 -4.47 8.34
N ARG A 33 15.42 -3.73 7.97
CA ARG A 33 15.35 -2.28 8.16
C ARG A 33 14.46 -1.96 9.36
N PRO A 34 14.81 -0.93 10.15
CA PRO A 34 13.93 -0.46 11.22
C PRO A 34 12.54 -0.09 10.69
N VAL A 35 11.48 -0.37 11.44
CA VAL A 35 10.09 -0.01 11.07
C VAL A 35 9.97 1.45 10.62
N GLY A 36 10.62 2.38 11.32
CA GLY A 36 10.59 3.80 10.97
C GLY A 36 11.19 4.12 9.59
N TYR A 37 12.18 3.34 9.16
CA TYR A 37 12.75 3.45 7.82
C TYR A 37 11.74 3.01 6.75
N VAL A 38 11.14 1.83 6.93
CA VAL A 38 10.13 1.28 6.01
C VAL A 38 8.90 2.18 5.95
N PHE A 39 8.45 2.70 7.09
CA PHE A 39 7.34 3.65 7.17
C PHE A 39 7.59 4.92 6.35
N ASN A 40 8.77 5.55 6.49
CA ASN A 40 9.13 6.70 5.69
C ASN A 40 9.15 6.37 4.20
N TYR A 41 9.64 5.18 3.84
CA TYR A 41 9.70 4.77 2.44
C TYR A 41 8.32 4.51 1.83
N LEU A 42 7.41 3.93 2.61
CA LEU A 42 5.99 3.78 2.26
C LEU A 42 5.31 5.15 2.12
N ILE A 43 5.56 6.11 3.01
CA ILE A 43 5.02 7.48 2.87
C ILE A 43 5.48 8.11 1.56
N VAL A 44 6.78 8.10 1.27
CA VAL A 44 7.31 8.69 0.03
C VAL A 44 6.71 8.00 -1.20
N SER A 45 6.60 6.67 -1.18
CA SER A 45 6.00 5.90 -2.26
C SER A 45 4.50 6.20 -2.41
N SER A 46 3.79 6.48 -1.31
CA SER A 46 2.36 6.80 -1.33
C SER A 46 2.05 8.12 -2.04
N LEU A 47 3.03 9.01 -2.22
CA LEU A 47 2.86 10.26 -2.98
C LEU A 47 2.48 9.99 -4.45
N PHE A 48 2.97 8.90 -5.05
CA PHE A 48 2.60 8.50 -6.40
C PHE A 48 1.14 8.04 -6.48
N LEU A 49 0.69 7.29 -5.48
CA LEU A 49 -0.71 6.88 -5.35
C LEU A 49 -1.63 8.08 -5.15
N PHE A 50 -1.26 8.98 -4.25
CA PHE A 50 -1.98 10.21 -4.00
C PHE A 50 -2.12 11.05 -5.28
N ALA A 51 -1.01 11.24 -6.01
CA ALA A 51 -1.00 11.97 -7.27
C ALA A 51 -1.90 11.30 -8.32
N GLY A 52 -1.79 9.99 -8.52
CA GLY A 52 -2.59 9.29 -9.53
C GLY A 52 -4.08 9.27 -9.22
N TYR A 53 -4.45 9.10 -7.94
CA TYR A 53 -5.85 9.18 -7.51
C TYR A 53 -6.40 10.60 -7.70
N SER A 54 -5.64 11.63 -7.31
CA SER A 54 -6.04 13.03 -7.48
C SER A 54 -6.19 13.43 -8.96
N LEU A 55 -5.27 12.97 -9.82
CA LEU A 55 -5.27 13.28 -11.25
C LEU A 55 -6.35 12.53 -12.04
N ASN A 56 -6.69 11.29 -11.68
CA ASN A 56 -7.77 10.53 -12.33
C ASN A 56 -9.08 11.34 -12.37
N ILE A 57 -9.36 12.04 -11.27
CA ILE A 57 -10.56 12.88 -11.14
C ILE A 57 -10.49 14.13 -12.00
N TYR A 58 -9.32 14.77 -12.14
CA TYR A 58 -9.17 15.92 -13.05
C TYR A 58 -9.50 15.55 -14.50
N TYR A 59 -9.03 14.39 -14.96
CA TYR A 59 -9.31 13.90 -16.31
C TYR A 59 -10.78 13.47 -16.50
N LYS A 60 -11.38 12.76 -15.54
CA LYS A 60 -12.80 12.36 -15.63
C LYS A 60 -13.78 13.54 -15.50
N ALA A 61 -13.48 14.52 -14.66
CA ALA A 61 -14.31 15.72 -14.49
C ALA A 61 -14.23 16.69 -15.68
N GLY A 62 -13.18 16.59 -16.50
CA GLY A 62 -12.96 17.45 -17.66
C GLY A 62 -13.55 16.94 -18.99
N PHE A 63 -13.74 15.63 -19.17
CA PHE A 63 -14.07 15.07 -20.48
C PHE A 63 -15.38 14.24 -20.56
N GLU A 64 -15.84 13.55 -19.50
CA GLU A 64 -16.92 12.55 -19.66
C GLU A 64 -17.94 12.41 -18.50
N ALA A 65 -17.87 13.20 -17.42
CA ALA A 65 -18.76 12.97 -16.28
C ALA A 65 -19.98 13.91 -16.27
N GLU A 66 -21.19 13.36 -16.50
CA GLU A 66 -22.48 13.98 -16.13
C GLU A 66 -22.56 14.32 -14.62
N ILE A 67 -21.65 13.77 -13.80
CA ILE A 67 -21.55 13.99 -12.36
C ILE A 67 -20.09 14.34 -12.01
N LYS A 68 -19.82 15.61 -11.72
CA LYS A 68 -18.50 16.09 -11.27
C LYS A 68 -18.25 15.65 -9.82
N CYS A 69 -17.29 14.74 -9.58
CA CYS A 69 -16.81 14.48 -8.21
C CYS A 69 -16.18 15.79 -7.68
N PRO A 70 -16.53 16.29 -6.48
CA PRO A 70 -15.88 17.47 -5.92
C PRO A 70 -14.39 17.20 -5.70
N LEU A 71 -13.52 18.10 -6.18
CA LEU A 71 -12.06 18.00 -6.07
C LEU A 71 -11.60 17.70 -4.62
N ILE A 72 -12.25 18.33 -3.65
CA ILE A 72 -11.95 18.17 -2.22
C ILE A 72 -12.19 16.73 -1.76
N ALA A 73 -13.35 16.17 -2.08
CA ALA A 73 -13.68 14.83 -1.61
C ALA A 73 -12.84 13.73 -2.29
N SER A 74 -12.39 14.01 -3.51
CA SER A 74 -11.40 13.19 -4.21
C SER A 74 -10.03 13.22 -3.55
N ILE A 75 -9.57 14.40 -3.10
CA ILE A 75 -8.34 14.55 -2.32
C ILE A 75 -8.48 13.82 -0.98
N GLU A 76 -9.63 13.93 -0.30
CA GLU A 76 -9.92 13.21 0.95
C GLU A 76 -9.87 11.69 0.75
N SER A 77 -10.50 11.17 -0.30
CA SER A 77 -10.48 9.73 -0.59
C SER A 77 -9.08 9.22 -0.97
N ALA A 78 -8.33 9.99 -1.77
CA ALA A 78 -6.94 9.69 -2.07
C ALA A 78 -6.07 9.66 -0.80
N PHE A 79 -6.25 10.63 0.09
CA PHE A 79 -5.56 10.71 1.37
C PHE A 79 -5.88 9.53 2.28
N ILE A 80 -7.16 9.20 2.47
CA ILE A 80 -7.60 8.04 3.26
C ILE A 80 -6.99 6.76 2.68
N THR A 81 -7.03 6.59 1.36
CA THR A 81 -6.48 5.39 0.70
C THR A 81 -4.99 5.26 0.94
N CYS A 82 -4.22 6.35 0.80
CA CYS A 82 -2.78 6.36 1.04
C CYS A 82 -2.43 5.98 2.48
N ILE A 83 -3.04 6.66 3.45
CA ILE A 83 -2.80 6.39 4.87
C ILE A 83 -3.23 4.97 5.23
N THR A 84 -4.36 4.51 4.71
CA THR A 84 -4.87 3.15 4.94
C THR A 84 -3.85 2.11 4.49
N LEU A 85 -3.28 2.25 3.29
CA LEU A 85 -2.30 1.28 2.76
C LEU A 85 -0.96 1.34 3.50
N VAL A 86 -0.50 2.54 3.88
CA VAL A 86 0.73 2.69 4.67
C VAL A 86 0.55 2.05 6.04
N LEU A 87 -0.49 2.43 6.78
CA LEU A 87 -0.74 1.91 8.12
C LEU A 87 -1.09 0.42 8.11
N SER A 88 -1.83 -0.07 7.10
CA SER A 88 -2.16 -1.50 7.02
C SER A 88 -0.93 -2.35 6.85
N THR A 89 0.07 -1.87 6.10
CA THR A 89 1.37 -2.53 5.92
C THR A 89 2.09 -2.67 7.26
N ILE A 90 2.17 -1.58 8.03
CA ILE A 90 2.85 -1.57 9.34
C ILE A 90 2.12 -2.47 10.34
N ILE A 91 0.81 -2.30 10.49
CA ILE A 91 -0.01 -3.06 11.44
C ILE A 91 0.02 -4.56 11.10
N SER A 92 -0.07 -4.91 9.82
CA SER A 92 0.00 -6.32 9.39
C SER A 92 1.36 -6.94 9.68
N GLY A 93 2.45 -6.18 9.57
CA GLY A 93 3.78 -6.63 9.96
C GLY A 93 3.90 -6.89 11.47
N PHE A 94 3.36 -6.00 12.30
CA PHE A 94 3.29 -6.24 13.74
C PHE A 94 2.45 -7.48 14.10
N ILE A 95 1.28 -7.64 13.47
CA ILE A 95 0.45 -8.83 13.65
C ILE A 95 1.24 -10.09 13.27
N MET A 96 1.91 -10.07 12.12
CA MET A 96 2.73 -11.19 11.65
C MET A 96 3.88 -11.53 12.62
N SER A 97 4.53 -10.52 13.22
CA SER A 97 5.54 -10.72 14.26
C SER A 97 4.97 -11.39 15.51
N LEU A 98 3.79 -10.96 15.99
CA LEU A 98 3.12 -11.54 17.16
C LEU A 98 2.69 -13.00 16.94
N PHE A 99 2.22 -13.30 15.74
CA PHE A 99 1.76 -14.64 15.38
C PHE A 99 2.89 -15.54 14.82
N GLY A 100 4.11 -15.03 14.72
CA GLY A 100 5.31 -15.70 14.21
C GLY A 100 5.47 -17.12 14.75
N LYS A 101 5.54 -17.29 16.07
CA LYS A 101 5.80 -18.62 16.64
C LYS A 101 4.69 -19.63 16.40
N GLY A 102 3.43 -19.19 16.54
CA GLY A 102 2.25 -20.08 16.52
C GLY A 102 1.79 -20.45 15.10
N LEU A 103 1.91 -19.54 14.15
CA LEU A 103 1.53 -19.77 12.75
C LEU A 103 2.76 -20.10 11.89
N VAL A 104 3.88 -19.45 12.18
CA VAL A 104 5.07 -19.35 11.31
C VAL A 104 6.21 -20.26 11.74
N GLY A 105 6.10 -20.89 12.90
CA GLY A 105 7.06 -21.87 13.39
C GLY A 105 8.46 -21.28 13.66
N ARG A 106 8.60 -19.96 13.57
CA ARG A 106 9.78 -19.21 14.00
C ARG A 106 9.38 -17.87 14.59
N ASP A 107 10.19 -17.41 15.52
CA ASP A 107 10.09 -16.04 16.00
C ASP A 107 10.57 -15.08 14.90
N MET A 108 9.82 -14.00 14.72
CA MET A 108 10.10 -12.96 13.72
C MET A 108 9.99 -11.61 14.40
N GLU A 109 11.05 -10.82 14.30
CA GLU A 109 11.06 -9.46 14.81
C GLU A 109 10.15 -8.55 13.96
N ALA A 110 9.55 -7.54 14.58
CA ALA A 110 8.63 -6.62 13.92
C ALA A 110 9.29 -5.88 12.73
N ASP A 111 10.56 -5.49 12.88
CA ASP A 111 11.35 -4.87 11.82
C ASP A 111 11.48 -5.76 10.58
N GLU A 112 11.69 -7.07 10.80
CA GLU A 112 11.75 -8.05 9.71
C GLU A 112 10.37 -8.21 9.05
N ALA A 113 9.32 -8.44 9.85
CA ALA A 113 7.96 -8.65 9.36
C ALA A 113 7.45 -7.46 8.54
N VAL A 114 7.65 -6.23 9.05
CA VAL A 114 7.27 -5.01 8.34
C VAL A 114 8.08 -4.82 7.06
N SER A 115 9.37 -5.18 7.04
CA SER A 115 10.18 -5.13 5.82
C SER A 115 9.69 -6.11 4.75
N ILE A 116 9.35 -7.34 5.14
CA ILE A 116 8.85 -8.40 4.23
C ILE A 116 7.59 -7.95 3.49
N ILE A 117 6.68 -7.25 4.19
CA ILE A 117 5.42 -6.77 3.62
C ILE A 117 5.62 -5.41 2.92
N GLY A 118 6.46 -4.55 3.48
CA GLY A 118 6.71 -3.20 3.00
C GLY A 118 7.27 -3.15 1.58
N TYR A 119 8.29 -3.97 1.29
CA TYR A 119 8.91 -3.96 -0.05
C TYR A 119 7.95 -4.31 -1.19
N PRO A 120 7.11 -5.37 -1.10
CA PRO A 120 6.02 -5.60 -2.04
C PRO A 120 5.06 -4.42 -2.15
N MET A 121 4.58 -3.89 -1.01
CA MET A 121 3.57 -2.83 -0.98
C MET A 121 4.00 -1.54 -1.68
N ILE A 122 5.31 -1.25 -1.74
CA ILE A 122 5.84 -0.12 -2.51
C ILE A 122 5.42 -0.17 -3.97
N PHE A 123 5.34 -1.35 -4.58
CA PHE A 123 4.91 -1.48 -5.98
C PHE A 123 3.45 -1.07 -6.17
N ILE A 124 2.57 -1.39 -5.22
CA ILE A 124 1.18 -0.90 -5.22
C ILE A 124 1.17 0.62 -5.14
N LEU A 125 1.91 1.19 -4.18
CA LEU A 125 1.94 2.63 -3.95
C LEU A 125 2.50 3.41 -5.16
N ILE A 126 3.64 3.00 -5.70
CA ILE A 126 4.25 3.64 -6.87
C ILE A 126 3.34 3.52 -8.10
N SER A 127 2.75 2.34 -8.32
CA SER A 127 1.89 2.11 -9.49
C SER A 127 0.63 2.97 -9.51
N GLY A 128 0.27 3.56 -8.37
CA GLY A 128 -0.88 4.43 -8.25
C GLY A 128 -0.87 5.60 -9.23
N ILE A 129 0.31 6.07 -9.67
CA ILE A 129 0.42 7.10 -10.72
C ILE A 129 -0.27 6.69 -12.03
N PHE A 130 -0.27 5.40 -12.35
CA PHE A 130 -0.92 4.87 -13.56
C PHE A 130 -2.45 4.89 -13.47
N ARG A 131 -3.01 5.10 -12.29
CA ARG A 131 -4.45 5.34 -12.14
C ARG A 131 -4.85 6.69 -12.75
N ALA A 132 -3.94 7.64 -12.97
CA ALA A 132 -4.26 8.97 -13.49
C ALA A 132 -5.04 8.96 -14.81
N HIS A 133 -4.87 7.94 -15.65
CA HIS A 133 -5.52 7.85 -16.96
C HIS A 133 -6.10 6.45 -17.22
N ILE A 134 -7.23 6.36 -17.94
CA ILE A 134 -7.90 5.09 -18.21
C ILE A 134 -7.01 4.12 -19.01
N MET A 135 -6.24 4.65 -19.97
CA MET A 135 -5.32 3.85 -20.80
C MET A 135 -4.18 3.21 -19.99
N THR A 136 -3.80 3.79 -18.87
CA THR A 136 -2.71 3.29 -18.00
C THR A 136 -3.23 2.49 -16.82
N ILE A 137 -4.55 2.44 -16.56
CA ILE A 137 -5.11 1.76 -15.39
C ILE A 137 -4.76 0.26 -15.35
N ILE A 138 -4.60 -0.36 -16.53
CA ILE A 138 -4.18 -1.76 -16.62
C ILE A 138 -2.80 -1.98 -15.99
N LEU A 139 -1.88 -1.02 -16.12
CA LEU A 139 -0.56 -1.09 -15.49
C LEU A 139 -0.72 -1.07 -13.96
N HIS A 140 -1.62 -0.25 -13.42
CA HIS A 140 -1.88 -0.25 -11.98
C HIS A 140 -2.31 -1.64 -11.47
N TYR A 141 -3.25 -2.29 -12.17
CA TYR A 141 -3.68 -3.65 -11.80
C TYR A 141 -2.57 -4.70 -11.96
N VAL A 142 -1.76 -4.60 -13.01
CA VAL A 142 -0.60 -5.49 -13.20
C VAL A 142 0.40 -5.34 -12.05
N PHE A 143 0.68 -4.12 -11.59
CA PHE A 143 1.55 -3.89 -10.44
C PHE A 143 0.95 -4.37 -9.12
N ILE A 144 -0.38 -4.29 -8.94
CA ILE A 144 -1.05 -4.90 -7.79
C ILE A 144 -0.87 -6.42 -7.80
N ALA A 145 -1.13 -7.08 -8.93
CA ALA A 145 -0.90 -8.51 -9.07
C ALA A 145 0.59 -8.86 -8.84
N TYR A 146 1.50 -8.03 -9.34
CA TYR A 146 2.94 -8.20 -9.14
C TYR A 146 3.35 -8.06 -7.67
N SER A 147 2.78 -7.09 -6.95
CA SER A 147 3.00 -6.95 -5.51
C SER A 147 2.51 -8.19 -4.74
N MET A 148 1.39 -8.78 -5.13
CA MET A 148 0.91 -10.02 -4.51
C MET A 148 1.88 -11.19 -4.78
N TYR A 149 2.43 -11.26 -6.00
CA TYR A 149 3.50 -12.21 -6.32
C TYR A 149 4.77 -11.98 -5.50
N LEU A 150 5.21 -10.73 -5.34
CA LEU A 150 6.37 -10.40 -4.52
C LEU A 150 6.13 -10.72 -3.04
N LEU A 151 4.93 -10.48 -2.52
CA LEU A 151 4.55 -10.82 -1.16
C LEU A 151 4.61 -12.34 -0.93
N TYR A 152 4.05 -13.12 -1.85
CA TYR A 152 4.17 -14.58 -1.80
C TYR A 152 5.64 -15.04 -1.86
N THR A 153 6.43 -14.43 -2.74
CA THR A 153 7.87 -14.74 -2.89
C THR A 153 8.63 -14.40 -1.61
N ALA A 154 8.35 -13.27 -0.97
CA ALA A 154 8.98 -12.86 0.28
C ALA A 154 8.67 -13.82 1.44
N ILE A 155 7.42 -14.29 1.51
CA ILE A 155 6.99 -15.32 2.46
C ILE A 155 7.70 -16.65 2.16
N SER A 156 7.72 -17.08 0.90
CA SER A 156 8.38 -18.33 0.50
C SER A 156 9.88 -18.32 0.80
N ALA A 157 10.56 -17.20 0.54
CA ALA A 157 11.99 -17.00 0.85
C ALA A 157 12.31 -17.16 2.34
N ARG A 158 11.34 -16.85 3.22
CA ARG A 158 11.54 -16.80 4.67
C ARG A 158 11.03 -18.02 5.42
N PHE A 159 10.07 -18.75 4.86
CA PHE A 159 9.40 -19.87 5.54
C PHE A 159 9.48 -21.19 4.78
N GLY A 160 10.08 -21.18 3.59
CA GLY A 160 10.09 -22.32 2.70
C GLY A 160 8.75 -22.50 1.97
N PHE A 161 8.85 -23.12 0.80
CA PHE A 161 7.73 -23.30 -0.12
C PHE A 161 6.55 -24.07 0.51
N GLU A 162 6.84 -25.10 1.32
CA GLU A 162 5.84 -25.99 1.91
C GLU A 162 4.80 -25.27 2.78
N ARG A 163 5.22 -24.20 3.47
CA ARG A 163 4.35 -23.44 4.38
C ARG A 163 3.90 -22.12 3.78
N ALA A 164 4.53 -21.66 2.69
CA ALA A 164 4.33 -20.33 2.13
C ALA A 164 2.85 -20.01 1.81
N LEU A 165 2.09 -20.98 1.29
CA LEU A 165 0.70 -20.77 0.89
C LEU A 165 -0.21 -20.43 2.09
N VAL A 166 -0.10 -21.18 3.19
CA VAL A 166 -0.92 -20.96 4.39
C VAL A 166 -0.63 -19.57 4.97
N HIS A 167 0.65 -19.20 5.02
CA HIS A 167 1.10 -17.90 5.50
C HIS A 167 0.62 -16.75 4.64
N PHE A 168 0.70 -16.92 3.32
CA PHE A 168 0.22 -15.94 2.37
C PHE A 168 -1.28 -15.71 2.50
N ILE A 169 -2.08 -16.78 2.58
CA ILE A 169 -3.54 -16.68 2.77
C ILE A 169 -3.87 -15.99 4.10
N PHE A 170 -3.23 -16.41 5.20
CA PHE A 170 -3.42 -15.79 6.50
C PHE A 170 -3.12 -14.28 6.45
N LEU A 171 -2.00 -13.90 5.83
CA LEU A 171 -1.60 -12.52 5.71
C LEU A 171 -2.58 -11.71 4.84
N LEU A 172 -3.10 -12.27 3.75
CA LEU A 172 -4.12 -11.61 2.94
C LEU A 172 -5.40 -11.34 3.73
N ILE A 173 -5.83 -12.26 4.60
CA ILE A 173 -6.99 -12.06 5.47
C ILE A 173 -6.71 -10.92 6.45
N ILE A 174 -5.54 -10.91 7.10
CA ILE A 174 -5.14 -9.86 8.04
C ILE A 174 -5.09 -8.50 7.34
N ILE A 175 -4.39 -8.39 6.22
CA ILE A 175 -4.31 -7.14 5.45
C ILE A 175 -5.70 -6.66 5.06
N SER A 176 -6.57 -7.55 4.58
CA SER A 176 -7.94 -7.19 4.18
C SER A 176 -8.77 -6.66 5.35
N LEU A 177 -8.70 -7.31 6.52
CA LEU A 177 -9.39 -6.87 7.74
C LEU A 177 -8.86 -5.51 8.21
N VAL A 178 -7.54 -5.35 8.27
CA VAL A 178 -6.90 -4.10 8.70
C VAL A 178 -7.23 -2.96 7.75
N VAL A 179 -7.15 -3.18 6.43
CA VAL A 179 -7.55 -2.20 5.42
C VAL A 179 -9.01 -1.81 5.60
N MET A 180 -9.92 -2.77 5.76
CA MET A 180 -11.34 -2.50 5.96
C MET A 180 -11.58 -1.62 7.21
N ILE A 181 -10.96 -1.97 8.34
CA ILE A 181 -11.11 -1.23 9.60
C ILE A 181 -10.54 0.19 9.46
N LEU A 182 -9.30 0.33 8.96
CA LEU A 182 -8.65 1.63 8.80
C LEU A 182 -9.39 2.54 7.82
N PHE A 183 -9.88 1.99 6.71
CA PHE A 183 -10.65 2.74 5.73
C PHE A 183 -11.99 3.20 6.33
N TRP A 184 -12.67 2.33 7.07
CA TRP A 184 -13.89 2.70 7.79
C TRP A 184 -13.64 3.77 8.84
N MET A 185 -12.55 3.67 9.61
CA MET A 185 -12.17 4.69 10.59
C MET A 185 -11.84 6.02 9.92
N GLY A 186 -11.07 6.01 8.83
CA GLY A 186 -10.69 7.22 8.09
C GLY A 186 -11.89 7.92 7.47
N THR A 187 -12.79 7.17 6.83
CA THR A 187 -14.03 7.72 6.26
C THR A 187 -14.97 8.25 7.35
N SER A 188 -15.10 7.54 8.47
CA SER A 188 -15.89 7.99 9.63
C SER A 188 -15.31 9.25 10.26
N PHE A 189 -13.99 9.36 10.35
CA PHE A 189 -13.32 10.55 10.86
C PHE A 189 -13.59 11.77 9.97
N ILE A 190 -13.44 11.65 8.64
CA ILE A 190 -13.78 12.75 7.72
C ILE A 190 -15.26 13.15 7.88
N ASN A 191 -16.19 12.19 7.92
CA ASN A 191 -17.61 12.50 8.14
C ASN A 191 -17.87 13.21 9.48
N PHE A 192 -17.12 12.86 10.53
CA PHE A 192 -17.18 13.56 11.81
C PHE A 192 -16.65 15.00 11.71
N LEU A 193 -15.53 15.22 11.00
CA LEU A 193 -15.00 16.57 10.75
C LEU A 193 -16.01 17.45 9.99
N VAL A 194 -16.69 16.88 8.98
CA VAL A 194 -17.80 17.54 8.28
C VAL A 194 -18.91 17.93 9.27
N TRP A 195 -19.29 17.00 10.15
CA TRP A 195 -20.39 17.20 11.10
C TRP A 195 -20.11 18.33 12.10
N ILE A 196 -18.87 18.50 12.56
CA ILE A 196 -18.48 19.59 13.47
C ILE A 196 -18.20 20.94 12.76
N GLY A 197 -18.47 21.03 11.46
CA GLY A 197 -18.41 22.30 10.72
C GLY A 197 -17.00 22.74 10.30
N LEU A 198 -16.00 21.85 10.33
CA LEU A 198 -14.73 22.11 9.67
C LEU A 198 -14.94 22.14 8.14
N PRO A 199 -14.10 22.89 7.39
CA PRO A 199 -14.23 23.00 5.94
C PRO A 199 -13.86 21.68 5.25
N SER A 200 -14.82 20.76 5.24
CA SER A 200 -15.00 19.65 4.32
C SER A 200 -16.46 19.76 3.89
N ILE A 201 -16.72 20.49 2.80
CA ILE A 201 -18.07 20.99 2.53
C ILE A 201 -18.73 20.19 1.43
N GLY A 202 -19.76 19.44 1.82
CA GLY A 202 -21.02 19.40 1.08
C GLY A 202 -21.64 18.03 0.86
N ILE A 203 -20.85 16.96 0.82
CA ILE A 203 -21.36 15.63 0.46
C ILE A 203 -20.69 14.59 1.38
N PRO A 204 -21.45 13.87 2.23
CA PRO A 204 -20.94 12.71 2.95
C PRO A 204 -20.20 11.77 1.98
N LEU A 205 -19.06 11.19 2.36
CA LEU A 205 -18.35 10.20 1.52
C LEU A 205 -19.27 9.04 1.09
N SER A 206 -20.32 8.75 1.86
CA SER A 206 -21.37 7.78 1.56
C SER A 206 -22.30 8.17 0.41
N ARG A 207 -22.37 9.46 0.04
CA ARG A 207 -23.13 9.98 -1.10
C ARG A 207 -22.24 10.21 -2.34
N ILE A 208 -20.95 9.94 -2.22
CA ILE A 208 -20.02 10.00 -3.34
C ILE A 208 -20.05 8.64 -4.03
N PRO A 209 -20.23 8.61 -5.36
CA PRO A 209 -20.27 7.35 -6.07
C PRO A 209 -19.03 6.49 -5.83
N PRO A 210 -19.17 5.15 -5.74
CA PRO A 210 -18.07 4.22 -5.46
C PRO A 210 -16.89 4.36 -6.44
N TRP A 211 -17.12 4.89 -7.64
CA TRP A 211 -16.09 5.13 -8.66
C TRP A 211 -15.29 6.43 -8.48
N CYS A 212 -15.67 7.33 -7.56
CA CYS A 212 -14.85 8.48 -7.17
C CYS A 212 -13.85 8.12 -6.05
N HIS A 213 -13.96 6.94 -5.44
CA HIS A 213 -13.00 6.38 -4.48
C HIS A 213 -11.92 5.58 -5.19
#